data_AF-A0A2W4V0Z9-F1
#
_entry.id   AF-A0A2W4V0Z9-F1
#
_cell.length_a   1.000
_cell.length_b   1.000
_cell.length_c   1.000
_cell.angle_alpha   90.00
_cell.angle_beta   90.00
_cell.angle_gamma   90.00
#
_symmetry.space_group_name_H-M   'P 1'
#
loop_
_entity.id
_entity.type
_entity.pdbx_description
1 polymer ?
#
loop_
_entity_poly.entity_id
_entity_poly.type
_entity_poly.pdbx_seq_one_letter_code
_entity_poly.pdbx_strand_id
1 'polypeptide(L)'
;MVAIIAALLIVAAAAILLAMGREPICKCGDVKPWHGQVVSSENSQHIADWYTFSHIIHGFLFYGLFWSVRRITGLPISWGLALILSIVLEASWEIAENTNAVIEHYRANTISLDYYGDSVLNSVFDILWMVVGFFVARVAPVWLTVTSALAMELIVGWLIRDNLTLNVIMLLYPLDWIKAWQGGA
;
A
#
# COMPACT_ATOMS: atom_id res chain seq x y z
N MET A 1 23.73 6.55 -6.07
CA MET A 1 23.16 7.53 -5.13
C MET A 1 21.68 7.31 -4.88
N VAL A 2 20.79 7.38 -5.89
CA VAL A 2 19.34 7.16 -5.71
C VAL A 2 19.01 5.84 -5.02
N ALA A 3 19.56 4.72 -5.47
CA ALA A 3 19.31 3.40 -4.86
C ALA A 3 19.73 3.32 -3.38
N ILE A 4 20.81 4.01 -2.99
CA ILE A 4 21.28 4.06 -1.60
C ILE A 4 20.29 4.86 -0.75
N ILE A 5 19.83 6.01 -1.24
CA ILE A 5 18.85 6.84 -0.53
C ILE A 5 17.52 6.07 -0.38
N ALA A 6 17.07 5.41 -1.45
CA ALA A 6 15.87 4.57 -1.42
C ALA A 6 15.99 3.45 -0.37
N ALA A 7 17.11 2.72 -0.36
CA ALA A 7 17.35 1.68 0.62
C ALA A 7 17.39 2.24 2.05
N LEU A 8 18.03 3.39 2.27
CA LEU A 8 18.07 4.04 3.58
C LEU A 8 16.69 4.47 4.06
N LEU A 9 15.82 4.95 3.17
CA LEU A 9 14.44 5.32 3.51
C LEU A 9 13.61 4.09 3.89
N ILE A 10 13.73 2.99 3.16
CA ILE A 10 13.03 1.73 3.48
C ILE A 10 13.53 1.18 4.82
N VAL A 11 14.84 1.19 5.06
CA VAL A 11 15.43 0.79 6.35
C VAL A 11 14.95 1.70 7.49
N ALA A 12 14.85 3.01 7.25
CA ALA A 12 14.32 3.95 8.23
C ALA A 12 12.84 3.67 8.56
N ALA A 13 12.01 3.40 7.54
CA ALA A 13 10.62 3.02 7.74
C ALA A 13 10.50 1.74 8.57
N ALA A 14 11.26 0.70 8.21
CA ALA A 14 11.31 -0.55 8.96
C ALA A 14 11.74 -0.33 10.42
N ALA A 15 12.77 0.48 10.66
CA ALA A 15 13.23 0.81 12.01
C ALA A 15 12.18 1.57 12.82
N ILE A 16 11.43 2.48 12.19
CA ILE A 16 10.33 3.22 12.83
C ILE A 16 9.20 2.26 13.21
N LEU A 17 8.78 1.37 12.30
CA LEU A 17 7.73 0.37 12.57
C LEU A 17 8.13 -0.59 13.70
N LEU A 18 9.39 -1.03 13.74
CA LEU A 18 9.92 -1.82 14.86
C LEU A 18 9.88 -1.01 16.18
N ALA A 19 10.23 0.27 16.15
CA ALA A 19 10.17 1.15 17.31
C ALA A 19 8.72 1.42 17.77
N MET A 20 7.75 1.35 16.85
CA MET A 20 6.31 1.39 17.16
C MET A 20 5.77 0.06 17.72
N GLY A 21 6.60 -0.98 17.81
CA GLY A 21 6.22 -2.29 18.33
C GLY A 21 5.54 -3.20 17.32
N ARG A 22 5.66 -2.94 16.01
CA ARG A 22 5.16 -3.85 14.98
C ARG A 22 6.02 -5.11 14.91
N GLU A 23 5.37 -6.22 14.59
CA GLU A 23 6.03 -7.52 14.52
C GLU A 23 6.99 -7.58 13.32
N PRO A 24 8.24 -8.06 13.48
CA PRO A 24 9.19 -8.12 12.36
C PRO A 24 8.68 -8.96 11.19
N ILE A 25 8.01 -10.08 11.51
CA ILE A 25 7.38 -11.02 10.58
C ILE A 25 6.07 -11.54 11.19
N CYS A 26 5.29 -12.28 10.43
CA CYS A 26 4.10 -12.99 10.93
C CYS A 26 4.36 -13.76 12.24
N LYS A 27 3.45 -13.62 13.22
CA LYS A 27 3.47 -14.40 14.48
C LYS A 27 3.33 -15.91 14.27
N CYS A 28 2.88 -16.33 13.08
CA CYS A 28 2.80 -17.73 12.67
C CYS A 28 4.17 -18.39 12.53
N GLY A 29 5.27 -17.63 12.48
CA GLY A 29 6.64 -18.14 12.45
C GLY A 29 7.20 -18.39 11.05
N ASP A 30 6.38 -18.28 10.01
CA ASP A 30 6.77 -18.50 8.62
C ASP A 30 6.51 -17.25 7.76
N VAL A 31 7.21 -17.16 6.62
CA VAL A 31 7.03 -16.13 5.61
C VAL A 31 6.51 -16.76 4.33
N LYS A 32 5.37 -16.28 3.83
CA LYS A 32 4.75 -16.74 2.60
C LYS A 32 5.02 -15.74 1.47
N PRO A 33 5.27 -16.21 0.23
CA PRO A 33 5.30 -15.34 -0.94
C PRO A 33 3.95 -14.68 -1.23
N TRP A 34 2.84 -15.34 -0.88
CA TRP A 34 1.48 -14.87 -1.10
C TRP A 34 0.55 -15.36 0.00
N HIS A 35 -0.30 -14.47 0.53
CA HIS A 35 -1.42 -14.81 1.41
C HIS A 35 -2.75 -14.34 0.80
N GLY A 36 -3.65 -15.28 0.52
CA GLY A 36 -4.90 -14.99 -0.20
C GLY A 36 -6.15 -14.93 0.68
N GLN A 37 -6.04 -15.10 2.00
CA GLN A 37 -7.19 -15.12 2.90
C GLN A 37 -7.31 -13.77 3.61
N VAL A 38 -8.35 -13.00 3.27
CA VAL A 38 -8.52 -11.62 3.78
C VAL A 38 -8.97 -11.61 5.24
N VAL A 39 -9.98 -12.41 5.59
CA VAL A 39 -10.43 -12.56 6.97
C VAL A 39 -9.52 -13.58 7.68
N SER A 40 -8.35 -13.10 8.08
CA SER A 40 -7.28 -13.88 8.67
C SER A 40 -6.37 -13.00 9.52
N SER A 41 -5.81 -13.54 10.59
CA SER A 41 -4.75 -12.87 11.36
C SER A 41 -3.40 -12.82 10.62
N GLU A 42 -3.29 -13.52 9.49
CA GLU A 42 -2.13 -13.49 8.60
C GLU A 42 -2.24 -12.47 7.45
N ASN A 43 -3.39 -11.78 7.31
CA ASN A 43 -3.52 -10.71 6.32
C ASN A 43 -2.56 -9.56 6.68
N SER A 44 -1.87 -9.03 5.67
CA SER A 44 -0.82 -8.02 5.83
C SER A 44 0.38 -8.47 6.69
N GLN A 45 0.67 -9.78 6.73
CA GLN A 45 1.80 -10.34 7.50
C GLN A 45 2.91 -10.95 6.62
N HIS A 46 2.72 -10.96 5.30
CA HIS A 46 3.54 -11.72 4.34
C HIS A 46 4.08 -10.84 3.21
N ILE A 47 4.83 -11.43 2.27
CA ILE A 47 5.47 -10.68 1.17
C ILE A 47 4.45 -10.02 0.23
N ALA A 48 3.31 -10.68 0.01
CA ALA A 48 2.23 -10.14 -0.80
C ALA A 48 0.88 -10.73 -0.37
N ASP A 49 -0.16 -9.95 -0.59
CA ASP A 49 -1.55 -10.31 -0.41
C ASP A 49 -2.44 -9.45 -1.34
N TRP A 50 -3.75 -9.46 -1.12
CA TRP A 50 -4.67 -8.70 -1.97
C TRP A 50 -4.47 -7.17 -1.91
N TYR A 51 -3.89 -6.64 -0.84
CA TYR A 51 -3.61 -5.21 -0.70
C TYR A 51 -2.33 -4.80 -1.44
N THR A 52 -1.46 -5.74 -1.81
CA THR A 52 -0.32 -5.50 -2.73
C THR A 52 -0.73 -4.80 -4.02
N PHE A 53 -1.92 -5.09 -4.55
CA PHE A 53 -2.44 -4.39 -5.74
C PHE A 53 -2.64 -2.89 -5.50
N SER A 54 -3.07 -2.49 -4.30
CA SER A 54 -3.18 -1.08 -3.89
C SER A 54 -1.83 -0.38 -3.92
N HIS A 55 -0.77 -1.03 -3.44
CA HIS A 55 0.59 -0.46 -3.45
C HIS A 55 1.15 -0.34 -4.87
N ILE A 56 0.88 -1.31 -5.76
CA ILE A 56 1.19 -1.16 -7.19
C ILE A 56 0.46 0.05 -7.79
N ILE A 57 -0.81 0.26 -7.44
CA ILE A 57 -1.59 1.44 -7.85
C ILE A 57 -0.99 2.72 -7.28
N HIS A 58 -0.54 2.75 -6.02
CA HIS A 58 0.20 3.91 -5.46
C HIS A 58 1.42 4.23 -6.31
N GLY A 59 2.18 3.22 -6.75
CA GLY A 59 3.30 3.40 -7.67
C GLY A 59 2.90 4.08 -8.98
N PHE A 60 1.76 3.68 -9.55
CA PHE A 60 1.20 4.31 -10.76
C PHE A 60 0.80 5.77 -10.49
N LEU A 61 0.09 6.01 -9.39
CA LEU A 61 -0.41 7.32 -8.99
C LEU A 61 0.73 8.29 -8.70
N PHE A 62 1.76 7.88 -7.96
CA PHE A 62 2.88 8.76 -7.62
C PHE A 62 3.76 9.08 -8.83
N TYR A 63 4.00 8.10 -9.71
CA TYR A 63 4.68 8.40 -10.97
C TYR A 63 3.87 9.41 -11.80
N GLY A 64 2.56 9.17 -11.96
CA GLY A 64 1.65 10.07 -12.67
C GLY A 64 1.60 11.47 -12.06
N LEU A 65 1.60 11.57 -10.72
CA LEU A 65 1.64 12.83 -9.97
C LEU A 65 2.91 13.62 -10.29
N PHE A 66 4.09 13.05 -10.06
CA PHE A 66 5.35 13.77 -10.26
C PHE A 66 5.63 14.06 -11.74
N TRP A 67 5.20 13.18 -12.65
CA TRP A 67 5.21 13.45 -14.08
C TRP A 67 4.32 14.66 -14.42
N SER A 68 3.10 14.72 -13.89
CA SER A 68 2.16 15.82 -14.12
C SER A 68 2.68 17.14 -13.54
N VAL A 69 3.19 17.13 -12.31
CA VAL A 69 3.82 18.30 -11.68
C VAL A 69 4.94 18.84 -12.55
N ARG A 70 5.87 17.98 -12.99
CA ARG A 70 6.95 18.37 -13.92
C ARG A 70 6.40 18.98 -15.21
N ARG A 71 5.36 18.38 -15.80
CA ARG A 71 4.80 18.84 -17.09
C ARG A 71 4.07 20.17 -16.96
N ILE A 72 3.35 20.40 -15.86
CA ILE A 72 2.54 21.60 -15.63
C ILE A 72 3.40 22.78 -15.15
N THR A 73 4.34 22.53 -14.23
CA THR A 73 5.13 23.59 -13.59
C THR A 73 6.47 23.87 -14.27
N GLY A 74 6.96 22.94 -15.10
CA GLY A 74 8.30 23.02 -15.69
C GLY A 74 9.44 22.69 -14.72
N LEU A 75 9.14 22.30 -13.47
CA LEU A 75 10.17 21.96 -12.48
C LEU A 75 11.03 20.78 -12.96
N PRO A 76 12.36 20.82 -12.72
CA PRO A 76 13.28 19.77 -13.18
C PRO A 76 13.24 18.53 -12.27
N ILE A 77 12.07 17.90 -12.13
CA ILE A 77 11.91 16.68 -11.34
C ILE A 77 12.49 15.50 -12.13
N SER A 78 13.68 15.05 -11.74
CA SER A 78 14.26 13.82 -12.29
C SER A 78 13.45 12.60 -11.86
N TRP A 79 13.50 11.51 -12.64
CA TRP A 79 12.85 10.26 -12.27
C TRP A 79 13.35 9.73 -10.91
N GLY A 80 14.63 9.96 -10.59
CA GLY A 80 15.22 9.55 -9.33
C GLY A 80 14.65 10.35 -8.15
N LEU A 81 14.47 11.66 -8.29
CA LEU A 81 13.82 12.48 -7.28
C LEU A 81 12.35 12.09 -7.10
N ALA A 82 11.62 11.87 -8.20
CA ALA A 82 10.24 11.40 -8.15
C ALA A 82 10.12 10.06 -7.40
N LEU A 83 11.03 9.11 -7.66
CA LEU A 83 11.07 7.83 -6.94
C LEU A 83 11.31 8.02 -5.44
N ILE A 84 12.30 8.85 -5.06
CA ILE A 84 12.58 9.13 -3.64
C ILE A 84 11.38 9.76 -2.95
N LEU A 85 10.72 10.73 -3.57
CA LEU A 85 9.52 11.35 -3.00
C LEU A 85 8.35 10.35 -2.91
N SER A 86 8.21 9.44 -3.89
CA SER A 86 7.20 8.38 -3.86
C SER A 86 7.44 7.41 -2.69
N ILE A 87 8.70 7.01 -2.45
CA ILE A 87 9.07 6.18 -1.29
C ILE A 87 8.79 6.92 0.02
N VAL A 88 9.06 8.23 0.10
CA VAL A 88 8.71 9.02 1.30
C VAL A 88 7.21 9.03 1.53
N LEU A 89 6.39 9.24 0.49
CA LEU A 89 4.93 9.20 0.61
C LEU A 89 4.43 7.84 1.07
N GLU A 90 4.88 6.76 0.44
CA GLU A 90 4.47 5.40 0.77
C GLU A 90 4.93 5.00 2.18
N ALA A 91 6.19 5.22 2.52
CA ALA A 91 6.68 4.96 3.87
C ALA A 91 5.94 5.78 4.94
N SER A 92 5.55 7.02 4.63
CA SER A 92 4.73 7.82 5.55
C SER A 92 3.34 7.21 5.73
N TRP A 93 2.75 6.67 4.66
CA TRP A 93 1.49 5.96 4.72
C TRP A 93 1.61 4.68 5.57
N GLU A 94 2.57 3.82 5.28
CA GLU A 94 2.83 2.59 6.06
C GLU A 94 2.99 2.87 7.56
N ILE A 95 3.74 3.91 7.90
CA ILE A 95 3.92 4.34 9.29
C ILE A 95 2.59 4.84 9.89
N ALA A 96 1.83 5.66 9.15
CA ALA A 96 0.57 6.21 9.64
C ALA A 96 -0.50 5.12 9.81
N GLU A 97 -0.64 4.22 8.84
CA GLU A 97 -1.53 3.07 8.84
C GLU A 97 -1.29 2.16 10.05
N ASN A 98 -0.02 1.97 10.40
CA ASN A 98 0.40 1.14 11.52
C ASN A 98 0.41 1.85 12.89
N THR A 99 -0.17 3.04 12.98
CA THR A 99 -0.45 3.67 14.27
C THR A 99 -1.65 3.02 14.96
N ASN A 100 -1.67 3.00 16.30
CA ASN A 100 -2.80 2.46 17.05
C ASN A 100 -4.12 3.15 16.69
N ALA A 101 -4.10 4.45 16.41
CA ALA A 101 -5.29 5.21 16.03
C ALA A 101 -5.92 4.70 14.73
N VAL A 102 -5.12 4.45 13.69
CA VAL A 102 -5.62 3.96 12.40
C VAL A 102 -6.02 2.49 12.48
N ILE A 103 -5.24 1.66 13.18
CA ILE A 103 -5.58 0.25 13.41
C ILE A 103 -6.91 0.13 14.16
N GLU A 104 -7.10 0.86 15.26
CA GLU A 104 -8.35 0.87 16.02
C GLU A 104 -9.53 1.37 15.17
N HIS A 105 -9.29 2.36 14.30
CA HIS A 105 -10.29 2.84 13.36
C HIS A 105 -10.72 1.76 12.36
N TYR A 106 -9.77 1.03 11.76
CA TYR A 106 -10.11 -0.09 10.87
C TYR A 106 -10.89 -1.17 11.63
N ARG A 107 -10.43 -1.59 12.81
CA ARG A 107 -11.13 -2.62 13.61
C ARG A 107 -12.56 -2.22 13.96
N ALA A 108 -12.81 -0.94 14.22
CA ALA A 108 -14.16 -0.46 14.54
C ALA A 108 -15.07 -0.37 13.30
N ASN A 109 -14.51 0.00 12.14
CA ASN A 109 -15.29 0.44 10.99
C ASN A 109 -15.30 -0.55 9.81
N THR A 110 -14.36 -1.49 9.70
CA THR A 110 -14.28 -2.46 8.59
C THR A 110 -14.51 -3.90 9.08
N ILE A 111 -14.33 -4.88 8.18
CA ILE A 111 -14.39 -6.32 8.48
C ILE A 111 -13.12 -6.85 9.18
N SER A 112 -12.14 -5.98 9.41
CA SER A 112 -10.80 -6.31 9.88
C SER A 112 -10.74 -6.39 11.41
N LEU A 113 -11.66 -7.13 12.05
CA LEU A 113 -11.76 -7.21 13.52
C LEU A 113 -10.47 -7.69 14.21
N ASP A 114 -9.77 -8.61 13.54
CA ASP A 114 -8.49 -9.21 13.96
C ASP A 114 -7.28 -8.58 13.25
N TYR A 115 -7.41 -7.35 12.74
CA TYR A 115 -6.29 -6.60 12.21
C TYR A 115 -5.52 -5.91 13.33
N TYR A 116 -4.23 -6.21 13.44
CA TYR A 116 -3.34 -5.68 14.48
C TYR A 116 -2.24 -4.79 13.92
N GLY A 117 -2.42 -4.31 12.69
CA GLY A 117 -1.35 -3.71 11.89
C GLY A 117 -0.57 -4.75 11.11
N ASP A 118 0.18 -4.25 10.15
CA ASP A 118 1.03 -5.01 9.27
C ASP A 118 2.30 -5.46 10.02
N SER A 119 2.86 -6.57 9.56
CA SER A 119 4.23 -6.90 9.93
C SER A 119 5.21 -5.93 9.25
N VAL A 120 6.38 -5.70 9.87
CA VAL A 120 7.44 -4.87 9.28
C VAL A 120 7.88 -5.42 7.92
N LEU A 121 7.92 -6.75 7.79
CA LEU A 121 8.18 -7.42 6.51
C LEU A 121 7.18 -6.98 5.44
N ASN A 122 5.87 -7.03 5.74
CA ASN A 122 4.81 -6.68 4.80
C ASN A 122 4.92 -5.21 4.37
N SER A 123 4.97 -4.26 5.31
CA SER A 123 5.16 -2.84 4.98
C SER A 123 6.40 -2.54 4.14
N VAL A 124 7.52 -3.25 4.39
CA VAL A 124 8.70 -3.13 3.53
C VAL A 124 8.41 -3.61 2.11
N PHE A 125 7.74 -4.76 1.97
CA PHE A 125 7.36 -5.28 0.67
C PHE A 125 6.29 -4.43 -0.03
N ASP A 126 5.38 -3.80 0.70
CA ASP A 126 4.40 -2.88 0.14
C ASP A 126 5.06 -1.65 -0.46
N ILE A 127 6.07 -1.07 0.23
CA ILE A 127 6.93 -0.03 -0.36
C ILE A 127 7.64 -0.57 -1.62
N LEU A 128 8.12 -1.82 -1.63
CA LEU A 128 8.76 -2.41 -2.80
C LEU A 128 7.78 -2.64 -3.96
N TRP A 129 6.54 -3.04 -3.69
CA TRP A 129 5.49 -3.20 -4.68
C TRP A 129 5.05 -1.85 -5.27
N MET A 130 5.02 -0.80 -4.45
CA MET A 130 4.90 0.58 -4.93
C MET A 130 6.04 0.96 -5.86
N VAL A 131 7.29 0.64 -5.51
CA VAL A 131 8.45 0.88 -6.39
C VAL A 131 8.31 0.11 -7.71
N VAL A 132 7.85 -1.14 -7.69
CA VAL A 132 7.56 -1.92 -8.91
C VAL A 132 6.49 -1.21 -9.76
N GLY A 133 5.38 -0.79 -9.16
CA GLY A 133 4.34 -0.02 -9.83
C GLY A 133 4.88 1.25 -10.47
N PHE A 134 5.69 2.03 -9.74
CA PHE A 134 6.32 3.25 -10.24
C PHE A 134 7.16 2.99 -11.50
N PHE A 135 7.98 1.93 -11.51
CA PHE A 135 8.80 1.60 -12.67
C PHE A 135 7.97 1.09 -13.85
N VAL A 136 6.92 0.32 -13.60
CA VAL A 136 5.97 -0.09 -14.65
C VAL A 136 5.32 1.14 -15.28
N ALA A 137 4.77 2.05 -14.48
CA ALA A 137 4.15 3.29 -14.99
C ALA A 137 5.13 4.19 -15.75
N ARG A 138 6.42 4.13 -15.42
CA ARG A 138 7.47 4.87 -16.13
C ARG A 138 7.70 4.38 -17.56
N VAL A 139 7.57 3.08 -17.81
CA VAL A 139 7.90 2.47 -19.11
C VAL A 139 6.66 2.09 -19.93
N ALA A 140 5.53 1.85 -19.28
CA ALA A 140 4.28 1.47 -19.92
C ALA A 140 3.59 2.69 -20.58
N PRO A 141 2.85 2.47 -21.68
CA PRO A 141 1.93 3.48 -22.21
C PRO A 141 0.87 3.87 -21.17
N VAL A 142 0.47 5.15 -21.16
CA VAL A 142 -0.49 5.69 -20.18
C VAL A 142 -1.79 4.88 -20.15
N TRP A 143 -2.32 4.48 -21.32
CA TRP A 143 -3.56 3.70 -21.37
C TRP A 143 -3.43 2.37 -20.63
N LEU A 144 -2.28 1.68 -20.73
CA LEU A 144 -2.05 0.38 -20.10
C LEU A 144 -1.95 0.52 -18.58
N THR A 145 -1.30 1.57 -18.08
CA THR A 145 -1.23 1.89 -16.65
C THR A 145 -2.63 2.16 -16.09
N VAL A 146 -3.42 2.99 -16.78
CA VAL A 146 -4.78 3.34 -16.36
C VAL A 146 -5.71 2.13 -16.39
N THR A 147 -5.70 1.34 -17.48
CA THR A 147 -6.54 0.13 -17.56
C THR A 147 -6.13 -0.91 -16.54
N SER A 148 -4.83 -1.05 -16.25
CA SER A 148 -4.34 -1.97 -15.21
C SER A 148 -4.80 -1.56 -13.83
N ALA A 149 -4.72 -0.26 -13.49
CA ALA A 149 -5.21 0.25 -12.21
C ALA A 149 -6.70 -0.03 -12.02
N LEU A 150 -7.52 0.28 -13.04
CA LEU A 150 -8.96 0.02 -13.02
C LEU A 150 -9.26 -1.47 -12.92
N ALA A 151 -8.52 -2.32 -13.65
CA ALA A 151 -8.68 -3.76 -13.57
C ALA A 151 -8.35 -4.28 -12.16
N MET A 152 -7.26 -3.84 -11.55
CA MET A 152 -6.90 -4.20 -10.17
C MET A 152 -8.00 -3.79 -9.19
N GLU A 153 -8.47 -2.54 -9.24
CA GLU A 153 -9.55 -2.06 -8.37
C GLU A 153 -10.84 -2.86 -8.51
N LEU A 154 -11.25 -3.17 -9.74
CA LEU A 154 -12.48 -3.90 -10.02
C LEU A 154 -12.38 -5.38 -9.66
N ILE A 155 -11.24 -6.02 -9.97
CA ILE A 155 -11.02 -7.45 -9.70
C ILE A 155 -10.91 -7.68 -8.20
N VAL A 156 -10.08 -6.91 -7.49
CA VAL A 156 -9.91 -7.03 -6.03
C VAL A 156 -11.21 -6.66 -5.33
N GLY A 157 -11.84 -5.54 -5.76
CA GLY A 157 -13.14 -5.08 -5.26
C GLY A 157 -14.27 -6.10 -5.43
N TRP A 158 -14.17 -6.99 -6.42
CA TRP A 158 -15.13 -8.08 -6.60
C TRP A 158 -14.75 -9.35 -5.85
N LEU A 159 -13.47 -9.77 -5.92
CA LEU A 159 -12.99 -11.04 -5.36
C LEU A 159 -13.01 -11.04 -3.83
N ILE A 160 -12.57 -9.94 -3.22
CA ILE A 160 -12.47 -9.83 -1.75
C ILE A 160 -13.46 -8.84 -1.16
N ARG A 161 -14.32 -8.25 -2.00
CA ARG A 161 -15.29 -7.22 -1.63
C ARG A 161 -14.69 -5.98 -0.96
N ASP A 162 -13.41 -5.74 -1.19
CA ASP A 162 -12.67 -4.57 -0.74
C ASP A 162 -11.63 -4.18 -1.79
N ASN A 163 -11.18 -2.93 -1.82
CA ASN A 163 -10.12 -2.42 -2.70
C ASN A 163 -9.59 -1.09 -2.15
N LEU A 164 -8.62 -0.47 -2.84
CA LEU A 164 -8.05 0.80 -2.38
C LEU A 164 -9.13 1.89 -2.24
N THR A 165 -10.02 2.02 -3.22
CA THR A 165 -11.07 3.05 -3.19
C THR A 165 -12.00 2.88 -1.98
N LEU A 166 -12.51 1.66 -1.75
CA LEU A 166 -13.41 1.37 -0.63
C LEU A 166 -12.69 1.56 0.70
N ASN A 167 -11.44 1.10 0.81
CA ASN A 167 -10.61 1.26 2.00
C ASN A 167 -10.41 2.74 2.35
N VAL A 168 -10.04 3.60 1.38
CA VAL A 168 -9.89 5.05 1.59
C VAL A 168 -11.20 5.70 2.03
N ILE A 169 -12.33 5.34 1.42
CA ILE A 169 -13.64 5.85 1.84
C ILE A 169 -13.92 5.43 3.28
N MET A 170 -13.72 4.17 3.63
CA MET A 170 -13.97 3.66 4.98
C MET A 170 -13.04 4.27 6.04
N LEU A 171 -11.81 4.65 5.66
CA LEU A 171 -10.90 5.35 6.55
C LEU A 171 -11.36 6.79 6.83
N LEU A 172 -11.74 7.54 5.78
CA LEU A 172 -12.06 8.97 5.91
C LEU A 172 -13.51 9.24 6.34
N TYR A 173 -14.45 8.44 5.83
CA TYR A 173 -15.88 8.60 6.02
C TYR A 173 -16.58 7.23 5.97
N PRO A 174 -16.58 6.48 7.09
CA PRO A 174 -17.20 5.14 7.16
C PRO A 174 -18.66 5.17 6.73
N LEU A 175 -19.05 4.21 5.87
CA LEU A 175 -20.41 4.07 5.37
C LEU A 175 -20.93 2.65 5.62
N ASP A 176 -22.10 2.54 6.24
CA ASP A 176 -22.69 1.25 6.63
C ASP A 176 -22.90 0.30 5.44
N TRP A 177 -23.27 0.84 4.27
CA TRP A 177 -23.49 0.02 3.07
C TRP A 177 -22.19 -0.55 2.48
N ILE A 178 -21.06 0.16 2.62
CA ILE A 178 -19.74 -0.36 2.24
C ILE A 178 -19.32 -1.44 3.22
N LYS A 179 -19.51 -1.21 4.52
CA LYS A 179 -19.27 -2.22 5.56
C LYS A 179 -20.09 -3.49 5.33
N ALA A 180 -21.36 -3.36 4.95
CA ALA A 180 -22.23 -4.47 4.61
C ALA A 180 -21.79 -5.21 3.33
N TRP A 181 -21.28 -4.48 2.33
CA TRP A 181 -20.69 -5.06 1.12
C TRP A 181 -19.45 -5.90 1.46
N GLN A 182 -18.49 -5.31 2.18
CA GLN A 182 -17.27 -5.95 2.65
C GLN A 182 -17.59 -7.16 3.53
N GLY A 183 -18.62 -7.07 4.39
CA GLY A 183 -19.05 -8.14 5.30
C GLY A 183 -19.56 -9.43 4.64
N GLY A 184 -19.72 -9.45 3.32
CA GLY A 184 -20.02 -10.68 2.59
C GLY A 184 -18.82 -11.33 1.89
N ALA A 185 -17.59 -10.87 2.18
CA ALA A 185 -16.35 -11.50 1.75
C ALA A 185 -16.11 -12.84 2.44
#